data_AF-A0A522IN41-F1
#
_entry.id   AF-A0A522IN41-F1
#
_cell.length_a   1.000
_cell.length_b   1.000
_cell.length_c   1.000
_cell.angle_alpha   90.00
_cell.angle_beta   90.00
_cell.angle_gamma   90.00
#
_symmetry.space_group_name_H-M   'P 1'
#
loop_
_entity.id
_entity.type
_entity.pdbx_description
1 polymer ?
#
loop_
_entity_poly.entity_id
_entity_poly.type
_entity_poly.pdbx_seq_one_letter_code
_entity_poly.pdbx_strand_id
1 'polypeptide(L)'
;VMRKTDGSYTYFVPDVAYHVAKWERGFHHAINIQGSDHHGTVARVRAGLQGLNLGIPKEFPSYILHKMVRVMRNGAEVKISKRAGSYVTMRDLIDWVGQDAVRYFLIQRRADSEFVFDIDLALSKSEENPVYYIQYAHARICSILNSLGDMAGRIANADVSPLQAHSELALLQRLAEYPGTVALATHEMAPHHIAFWLRDCASDFHTWYNAERILVDDESLKLARLRLAHATRQVLANGLDLLGVSAPERM
;
A
#
# COMPACT_ATOMS: atom_id res chain seq x y z
N VAL A 1 8.26 36.05 -2.54
CA VAL A 1 7.82 37.08 -3.51
C VAL A 1 6.61 36.54 -4.27
N MET A 2 5.46 37.22 -4.20
CA MET A 2 4.23 36.82 -4.91
C MET A 2 4.19 37.39 -6.34
N ARG A 3 4.60 38.65 -6.52
CA ARG A 3 4.69 39.34 -7.80
C ARG A 3 6.14 39.76 -8.06
N LYS A 4 6.67 39.42 -9.23
CA LYS A 4 8.01 39.80 -9.68
C LYS A 4 8.04 41.26 -10.13
N THR A 5 9.24 41.80 -10.31
CA THR A 5 9.46 43.17 -10.81
C THR A 5 8.93 43.38 -12.23
N ASP A 6 8.92 42.33 -13.06
CA ASP A 6 8.31 42.32 -14.39
C ASP A 6 6.77 42.31 -14.39
N GLY A 7 6.15 42.32 -13.20
CA GLY A 7 4.70 42.31 -13.02
C GLY A 7 4.05 40.92 -13.03
N SER A 8 4.78 39.86 -13.42
CA SER A 8 4.29 38.48 -13.40
C SER A 8 4.22 37.90 -11.99
N TYR A 9 3.37 36.89 -11.79
CA TYR A 9 3.27 36.20 -10.50
C TYR A 9 4.24 35.02 -10.41
N THR A 10 4.68 34.71 -9.19
CA THR A 10 5.39 33.46 -8.91
C THR A 10 4.39 32.33 -8.66
N TYR A 11 4.85 31.08 -8.67
CA TYR A 11 4.03 29.89 -8.36
C TYR A 11 3.28 29.96 -7.02
N PHE A 12 3.71 30.83 -6.12
CA PHE A 12 3.07 31.00 -4.83
C PHE A 12 1.64 31.56 -4.92
N VAL A 13 1.37 32.48 -5.86
CA VAL A 13 0.03 33.06 -6.05
C VAL A 13 -0.99 32.03 -6.54
N PRO A 14 -0.74 31.25 -7.61
CA PRO A 14 -1.68 30.23 -8.06
C PRO A 14 -1.87 29.12 -7.01
N ASP A 15 -0.85 28.75 -6.23
CA ASP A 15 -1.01 27.76 -5.15
C ASP A 15 -2.03 28.23 -4.10
N VAL A 16 -1.90 29.48 -3.62
CA VAL A 16 -2.85 30.06 -2.65
C VAL A 16 -4.24 30.17 -3.27
N ALA A 17 -4.35 30.75 -4.48
CA ALA A 17 -5.63 30.92 -5.17
C ALA A 17 -6.33 29.58 -5.42
N TYR A 18 -5.59 28.53 -5.78
CA TYR A 18 -6.17 27.20 -6.00
C TYR A 18 -6.70 26.57 -4.72
N HIS A 19 -6.02 26.77 -3.59
CA HIS A 19 -6.51 26.30 -2.29
C HIS A 19 -7.74 27.07 -1.81
N VAL A 20 -7.85 28.37 -2.10
CA VAL A 20 -9.09 29.14 -1.88
C VAL A 20 -10.22 28.56 -2.73
N ALA A 21 -9.99 28.33 -4.03
CA ALA A 21 -11.00 27.77 -4.91
C ALA A 21 -11.47 26.36 -4.47
N LYS A 22 -10.57 25.53 -3.92
CA LYS A 22 -10.95 24.24 -3.31
C LYS A 22 -11.84 24.45 -2.09
N TRP A 23 -11.48 25.38 -1.22
CA TRP A 23 -12.24 25.70 -0.01
C TRP A 23 -13.65 26.20 -0.33
N GLU A 24 -13.79 27.15 -1.25
CA GLU A 24 -15.07 27.71 -1.69
C GLU A 24 -15.98 26.66 -2.35
N ARG A 25 -15.40 25.62 -2.96
CA ARG A 25 -16.12 24.47 -3.49
C ARG A 25 -16.54 23.45 -2.42
N GLY A 26 -16.21 23.66 -1.15
CA GLY A 26 -16.55 22.78 -0.03
C GLY A 26 -15.51 21.68 0.28
N PHE A 27 -14.33 21.69 -0.35
CA PHE A 27 -13.27 20.71 -0.05
C PHE A 27 -12.47 21.14 1.17
N HIS A 28 -13.02 20.89 2.36
CA HIS A 28 -12.38 21.24 3.64
C HIS A 28 -11.27 20.27 4.06
N HIS A 29 -11.10 19.17 3.33
CA HIS A 29 -9.98 18.25 3.47
C HIS A 29 -9.25 18.15 2.13
N ALA A 30 -8.00 18.63 2.08
CA ALA A 30 -7.16 18.58 0.90
C ALA A 30 -5.76 18.10 1.31
N ILE A 31 -5.26 17.08 0.60
CA ILE A 31 -3.94 16.48 0.85
C ILE A 31 -3.05 16.78 -0.35
N ASN A 32 -1.96 17.50 -0.11
CA ASN A 32 -0.93 17.74 -1.11
C ASN A 32 0.20 16.71 -0.95
N ILE A 33 0.45 15.92 -2.00
CA ILE A 33 1.55 14.95 -2.04
C ILE A 33 2.67 15.55 -2.88
N GLN A 34 3.84 15.80 -2.28
CA GLN A 34 4.95 16.51 -2.91
C GLN A 34 6.30 15.90 -2.51
N GLY A 35 7.37 16.28 -3.19
CA GLY A 35 8.74 15.95 -2.76
C GLY A 35 9.16 16.77 -1.54
N SER A 36 10.06 16.23 -0.71
CA SER A 36 10.57 16.91 0.50
C SER A 36 11.35 18.21 0.23
N ASP A 37 11.81 18.40 -1.01
CA ASP A 37 12.36 19.66 -1.52
C ASP A 37 11.34 20.81 -1.51
N HIS A 38 10.04 20.51 -1.44
CA HIS A 38 8.96 21.48 -1.33
C HIS A 38 8.58 21.86 0.11
N HIS A 39 9.34 21.44 1.13
CA HIS A 39 9.03 21.74 2.54
C HIS A 39 8.80 23.25 2.80
N GLY A 40 9.58 24.11 2.16
CA GLY A 40 9.45 25.57 2.30
C GLY A 40 8.16 26.14 1.68
N THR A 41 7.50 25.40 0.79
CA THR A 41 6.22 25.79 0.18
C THR A 41 5.06 25.63 1.18
N VAL A 42 5.13 24.65 2.09
CA VAL A 42 4.11 24.38 3.11
C VAL A 42 3.79 25.62 3.92
N ALA A 43 4.82 26.19 4.57
CA ALA A 43 4.67 27.37 5.42
C ALA A 43 4.19 28.59 4.61
N ARG A 44 4.68 28.73 3.38
CA ARG A 44 4.32 29.85 2.50
C ARG A 44 2.84 29.80 2.10
N VAL A 45 2.36 28.67 1.56
CA VAL A 45 0.95 28.50 1.13
C VAL A 45 0.01 28.70 2.30
N ARG A 46 0.27 28.06 3.45
CA ARG A 46 -0.54 28.24 4.66
C ARG A 46 -0.55 29.70 5.10
N ALA A 47 0.60 30.38 5.17
CA ALA A 47 0.66 31.80 5.51
C ALA A 47 -0.11 32.69 4.52
N GLY A 48 -0.04 32.40 3.22
CA GLY A 48 -0.81 33.09 2.19
C GLY A 48 -2.32 32.94 2.39
N LEU A 49 -2.79 31.73 2.72
CA LEU A 49 -4.19 31.47 3.03
C LEU A 49 -4.63 32.20 4.31
N GLN A 50 -3.80 32.19 5.36
CA GLN A 50 -4.10 32.93 6.59
C GLN A 50 -4.20 34.43 6.36
N GLY A 51 -3.37 35.00 5.47
CA GLY A 51 -3.39 36.42 5.13
C GLY A 51 -4.69 36.91 4.47
N LEU A 52 -5.51 36.00 3.94
CA LEU A 52 -6.79 36.34 3.31
C LEU A 52 -7.95 36.47 4.31
N ASN A 53 -7.78 36.03 5.57
CA ASN A 53 -8.80 36.09 6.62
C ASN A 53 -10.16 35.43 6.24
N LEU A 54 -10.13 34.35 5.46
CA LEU A 54 -11.33 33.64 4.97
C LEU A 54 -11.84 32.55 5.94
N GLY A 55 -11.33 32.49 7.18
CA GLY A 55 -11.67 31.44 8.14
C GLY A 55 -11.10 30.05 7.82
N ILE A 56 -10.17 29.96 6.86
CA ILE A 56 -9.49 28.71 6.49
C ILE A 56 -8.55 28.27 7.64
N PRO A 57 -8.65 27.04 8.18
CA PRO A 57 -7.80 26.55 9.26
C PRO A 57 -6.30 26.62 8.91
N LYS A 58 -5.45 26.88 9.93
CA LYS A 58 -3.99 26.96 9.77
C LYS A 58 -3.36 25.68 9.21
N GLU A 59 -3.97 24.54 9.48
CA GLU A 59 -3.51 23.24 9.01
C GLU A 59 -3.98 22.89 7.59
N PHE A 60 -4.82 23.71 6.96
CA PHE A 60 -5.25 23.49 5.58
C PHE A 60 -4.27 24.13 4.59
N PRO A 61 -3.85 23.42 3.52
CA PRO A 61 -4.06 21.98 3.28
C PRO A 61 -3.09 21.12 4.10
N SER A 62 -3.39 19.82 4.19
CA SER A 62 -2.46 18.79 4.68
C SER A 62 -1.35 18.54 3.65
N TYR A 63 -0.17 18.15 4.11
CA TYR A 63 0.97 17.83 3.25
C TYR A 63 1.58 16.48 3.61
N ILE A 64 1.89 15.69 2.58
CA ILE A 64 2.67 14.46 2.67
C ILE A 64 3.91 14.67 1.79
N LEU A 65 5.08 14.72 2.43
CA LEU A 65 6.34 15.01 1.77
C LEU A 65 7.17 13.74 1.59
N HIS A 66 7.33 13.32 0.34
CA HIS A 66 8.10 12.15 -0.04
C HIS A 66 9.59 12.48 -0.19
N LYS A 67 10.47 11.72 0.47
CA LYS A 67 11.91 11.74 0.16
C LYS A 67 12.18 11.21 -1.26
N MET A 68 13.31 11.64 -1.82
CA MET A 68 13.79 11.15 -3.12
C MET A 68 14.07 9.64 -3.06
N VAL A 69 13.83 8.98 -4.18
CA VAL A 69 14.07 7.55 -4.37
C VAL A 69 15.37 7.36 -5.16
N ARG A 70 16.24 6.48 -4.68
CA ARG A 70 17.39 5.98 -5.44
C ARG A 70 17.02 4.65 -6.08
N VAL A 71 17.47 4.41 -7.30
CA VAL A 71 17.21 3.15 -8.02
C VAL A 71 18.53 2.40 -8.16
N MET A 72 18.55 1.15 -7.74
CA MET A 72 19.72 0.26 -7.77
C MET A 72 19.44 -0.95 -8.66
N ARG A 73 20.46 -1.40 -9.39
CA ARG A 73 20.46 -2.65 -10.15
C ARG A 73 21.86 -3.25 -10.15
N ASN A 74 21.96 -4.56 -9.94
CA ASN A 74 23.19 -5.32 -9.76
C ASN A 74 24.13 -4.67 -8.75
N GLY A 75 23.59 -4.17 -7.63
CA GLY A 75 24.36 -3.50 -6.58
C GLY A 75 24.93 -2.12 -6.96
N ALA A 76 24.59 -1.57 -8.12
CA ALA A 76 25.02 -0.25 -8.58
C ALA A 76 23.84 0.71 -8.77
N GLU A 77 24.06 2.00 -8.49
CA GLU A 77 23.05 3.03 -8.73
C GLU A 77 22.84 3.20 -10.24
N VAL A 78 21.58 3.15 -10.67
CA VAL A 78 21.21 3.39 -12.07
C VAL A 78 21.38 4.89 -12.33
N LYS A 79 22.55 5.27 -12.88
CA LYS A 79 22.90 6.68 -13.08
C LYS A 79 21.95 7.36 -14.06
N ILE A 80 21.27 8.39 -13.56
CA ILE A 80 20.47 9.35 -14.34
C ILE A 80 21.45 10.20 -15.18
N SER A 81 21.55 9.94 -16.48
CA SER A 81 22.48 10.65 -17.38
C SER A 81 21.85 11.95 -17.89
N LYS A 82 22.41 13.09 -17.47
CA LYS A 82 22.05 14.43 -18.01
C LYS A 82 22.60 14.71 -19.42
N ARG A 83 23.47 13.84 -19.97
CA ARG A 83 24.15 14.09 -21.26
C ARG A 83 23.69 13.19 -22.40
N ALA A 84 22.99 12.09 -22.10
CA ALA A 84 22.48 11.14 -23.10
C ALA A 84 20.94 11.03 -23.14
N GLY A 85 20.22 11.85 -22.37
CA GLY A 85 18.76 11.79 -22.31
C GLY A 85 18.19 10.55 -21.58
N SER A 86 19.02 9.69 -20.98
CA SER A 86 18.57 8.51 -20.24
C SER A 86 18.36 8.83 -18.76
N TYR A 87 17.19 9.36 -18.41
CA TYR A 87 16.66 9.32 -17.05
C TYR A 87 15.76 8.10 -16.90
N VAL A 88 15.75 7.47 -15.71
CA VAL A 88 14.81 6.40 -15.42
C VAL A 88 13.43 7.02 -15.25
N THR A 89 12.50 6.66 -16.11
CA THR A 89 11.10 7.06 -16.00
C THR A 89 10.33 6.07 -15.14
N MET A 90 9.15 6.51 -14.66
CA MET A 90 8.19 5.57 -14.05
C MET A 90 7.78 4.47 -15.03
N ARG A 91 7.74 4.76 -16.34
CA ARG A 91 7.46 3.74 -17.37
C ARG A 91 8.57 2.70 -17.42
N ASP A 92 9.84 3.12 -17.42
CA ASP A 92 10.97 2.18 -17.42
C ASP A 92 10.92 1.25 -16.21
N LEU A 93 10.66 1.78 -15.01
CA LEU A 93 10.49 0.97 -13.80
C LEU A 93 9.37 -0.06 -13.96
N ILE A 94 8.20 0.34 -14.46
CA ILE A 94 7.05 -0.55 -14.69
C ILE A 94 7.40 -1.61 -15.74
N ASP A 95 8.06 -1.24 -16.83
CA ASP A 95 8.45 -2.15 -17.90
C ASP A 95 9.50 -3.16 -17.43
N TRP A 96 10.35 -2.79 -16.46
CA TRP A 96 11.37 -3.68 -15.93
C TRP A 96 10.83 -4.67 -14.89
N VAL A 97 10.00 -4.22 -13.95
CA VAL A 97 9.63 -5.05 -12.78
C VAL A 97 8.14 -5.33 -12.65
N GLY A 98 7.31 -4.70 -13.48
CA GLY A 98 5.85 -4.78 -13.41
C GLY A 98 5.21 -3.73 -12.50
N GLN A 99 3.96 -3.38 -12.80
CA GLN A 99 3.21 -2.33 -12.09
C GLN A 99 3.02 -2.64 -10.60
N ASP A 100 2.71 -3.89 -10.26
CA ASP A 100 2.46 -4.33 -8.89
C ASP A 100 3.69 -4.14 -7.99
N ALA A 101 4.85 -4.58 -8.47
CA ALA A 101 6.11 -4.40 -7.76
C ALA A 101 6.42 -2.91 -7.58
N VAL A 102 6.32 -2.09 -8.63
CA VAL A 102 6.54 -0.64 -8.50
C VAL A 102 5.63 -0.01 -7.46
N ARG A 103 4.32 -0.30 -7.49
CA ARG A 103 3.37 0.24 -6.53
C ARG A 103 3.67 -0.20 -5.11
N TYR A 104 3.81 -1.51 -4.91
CA TYR A 104 4.01 -2.08 -3.58
C TYR A 104 5.29 -1.53 -2.94
N PHE A 105 6.41 -1.52 -3.67
CA PHE A 105 7.69 -1.05 -3.15
C PHE A 105 7.69 0.45 -2.81
N LEU A 106 6.97 1.27 -3.56
CA LEU A 106 6.84 2.70 -3.26
C LEU A 106 5.88 2.98 -2.08
N ILE A 107 4.85 2.15 -1.91
CA ILE A 107 3.87 2.28 -0.84
C ILE A 107 4.39 1.75 0.50
N GLN A 108 5.18 0.67 0.51
CA GLN A 108 5.67 0.01 1.74
C GLN A 108 6.66 0.82 2.58
N ARG A 109 6.78 2.13 2.34
CA ARG A 109 7.70 3.00 3.07
C ARG A 109 7.02 4.28 3.53
N ARG A 110 7.43 4.75 4.70
CA ARG A 110 6.99 6.04 5.24
C ARG A 110 7.36 7.19 4.31
N ALA A 111 6.51 8.21 4.25
CA ALA A 111 6.71 9.38 3.38
C ALA A 111 8.11 10.03 3.56
N ASP A 112 8.56 10.11 4.80
CA ASP A 112 9.73 10.84 5.25
C ASP A 112 11.04 10.04 5.26
N SER A 113 11.01 8.75 4.88
CA SER A 113 12.21 7.89 4.89
C SER A 113 12.93 7.87 3.54
N GLU A 114 14.27 7.86 3.57
CA GLU A 114 15.04 7.53 2.37
C GLU A 114 14.65 6.14 1.84
N PHE A 115 14.68 5.97 0.52
CA PHE A 115 14.30 4.72 -0.10
C PHE A 115 15.22 4.36 -1.25
N VAL A 116 15.61 3.09 -1.26
CA VAL A 116 16.37 2.46 -2.32
C VAL A 116 15.45 1.45 -2.98
N PHE A 117 15.06 1.72 -4.22
CA PHE A 117 14.36 0.78 -5.06
C PHE A 117 15.37 -0.18 -5.67
N ASP A 118 15.38 -1.41 -5.17
CA ASP A 118 16.22 -2.49 -5.70
C ASP A 118 15.45 -3.24 -6.80
N ILE A 119 15.93 -3.12 -8.05
CA ILE A 119 15.30 -3.76 -9.21
C ILE A 119 15.42 -5.28 -9.15
N ASP A 120 16.53 -5.81 -8.63
CA ASP A 120 16.77 -7.25 -8.60
C ASP A 120 15.87 -7.92 -7.57
N LEU A 121 15.68 -7.27 -6.41
CA LEU A 121 14.71 -7.70 -5.40
C LEU A 121 13.27 -7.62 -5.93
N ALA A 122 12.92 -6.56 -6.64
CA ALA A 122 11.57 -6.40 -7.21
C ALA A 122 11.24 -7.45 -8.28
N LEU A 123 12.26 -7.96 -8.99
CA LEU A 123 12.14 -9.03 -9.98
C LEU A 123 12.14 -10.45 -9.39
N SER A 124 12.67 -10.61 -8.17
CA SER A 124 12.90 -11.94 -7.62
C SER A 124 11.57 -12.64 -7.32
N LYS A 125 11.52 -13.94 -7.61
CA LYS A 125 10.41 -14.83 -7.22
C LYS A 125 10.76 -15.57 -5.94
N SER A 126 11.18 -14.82 -4.93
CA SER A 126 11.61 -15.36 -3.63
C SER A 126 10.75 -14.78 -2.50
N GLU A 127 10.87 -15.39 -1.32
CA GLU A 127 10.21 -14.90 -0.10
C GLU A 127 10.71 -13.53 0.35
N GLU A 128 11.88 -13.11 -0.13
CA GLU A 128 12.42 -11.77 0.13
C GLU A 128 11.64 -10.69 -0.61
N ASN A 129 11.02 -11.01 -1.76
CA ASN A 129 10.18 -10.09 -2.49
C ASN A 129 8.77 -10.06 -1.87
N PRO A 130 8.39 -8.98 -1.16
CA PRO A 130 7.16 -8.95 -0.40
C PRO A 130 5.92 -9.01 -1.29
N VAL A 131 5.94 -8.43 -2.50
CA VAL A 131 4.77 -8.48 -3.39
C VAL A 131 4.52 -9.91 -3.88
N TYR A 132 5.60 -10.60 -4.29
CA TYR A 132 5.52 -11.99 -4.72
C TYR A 132 5.05 -12.88 -3.55
N TYR A 133 5.61 -12.68 -2.35
CA TYR A 133 5.24 -13.42 -1.16
C TYR A 133 3.74 -13.33 -0.83
N ILE A 134 3.19 -12.11 -0.84
CA ILE A 134 1.77 -11.88 -0.53
C ILE A 134 0.86 -12.43 -1.65
N GLN A 135 1.19 -12.15 -2.91
CA GLN A 135 0.40 -12.63 -4.04
C GLN A 135 0.41 -14.17 -4.11
N TYR A 136 1.54 -14.79 -3.77
CA TYR A 136 1.67 -16.24 -3.76
C TYR A 136 0.82 -16.90 -2.66
N ALA A 137 0.74 -16.28 -1.46
CA ALA A 137 -0.20 -16.69 -0.43
C ALA A 137 -1.64 -16.67 -0.94
N HIS A 138 -2.06 -15.57 -1.59
CA HIS A 138 -3.40 -15.44 -2.15
C HIS A 138 -3.69 -16.49 -3.24
N ALA A 139 -2.79 -16.64 -4.22
CA ALA A 139 -2.93 -17.61 -5.31
C ALA A 139 -2.99 -19.07 -4.80
N ARG A 140 -2.18 -19.40 -3.78
CA ARG A 140 -2.20 -20.72 -3.14
C ARG A 140 -3.56 -21.02 -2.52
N ILE A 141 -4.15 -20.06 -1.80
CA ILE A 141 -5.48 -20.24 -1.22
C ILE A 141 -6.53 -20.42 -2.32
N CYS A 142 -6.47 -19.61 -3.38
CA CYS A 142 -7.37 -19.76 -4.53
C CYS A 142 -7.27 -21.16 -5.14
N SER A 143 -6.06 -21.69 -5.31
CA SER A 143 -5.85 -23.05 -5.81
C SER A 143 -6.52 -24.12 -4.93
N ILE A 144 -6.36 -24.02 -3.61
CA ILE A 144 -6.99 -24.95 -2.65
C ILE A 144 -8.52 -24.90 -2.78
N LEU A 145 -9.10 -23.69 -2.76
CA LEU A 145 -10.55 -23.52 -2.83
C LEU A 145 -11.13 -23.99 -4.16
N ASN A 146 -10.44 -23.71 -5.27
CA ASN A 146 -10.86 -24.14 -6.61
C ASN A 146 -10.82 -25.66 -6.80
N SER A 147 -10.00 -26.38 -6.03
CA SER A 147 -9.92 -27.85 -6.09
C SER A 147 -11.13 -28.56 -5.46
N LEU A 148 -11.99 -27.84 -4.74
CA LEU A 148 -13.05 -28.42 -3.91
C LEU A 148 -14.44 -28.46 -4.55
N GLY A 149 -14.60 -27.98 -5.79
CA GLY A 149 -15.89 -27.93 -6.48
C GLY A 149 -16.89 -26.98 -5.80
N ASP A 150 -18.19 -27.26 -5.92
CA ASP A 150 -19.25 -26.43 -5.34
C ASP A 150 -19.45 -26.70 -3.83
N MET A 151 -18.52 -26.18 -3.04
CA MET A 151 -18.52 -26.29 -1.57
C MET A 151 -18.66 -24.92 -0.89
N ALA A 152 -18.84 -23.85 -1.67
CA ALA A 152 -18.82 -22.46 -1.18
C ALA A 152 -19.84 -22.22 -0.05
N GLY A 153 -21.07 -22.71 -0.20
CA GLY A 153 -22.11 -22.58 0.82
C GLY A 153 -21.79 -23.32 2.12
N ARG A 154 -21.14 -24.49 2.04
CA ARG A 154 -20.74 -25.28 3.22
C ARG A 154 -19.59 -24.61 3.96
N ILE A 155 -18.60 -24.10 3.22
CA ILE A 155 -17.46 -23.36 3.79
C ILE A 155 -17.94 -22.07 4.48
N ALA A 156 -18.83 -21.31 3.84
CA ALA A 156 -19.32 -20.06 4.39
C ALA A 156 -20.05 -20.21 5.74
N ASN A 157 -20.77 -21.32 5.91
CA ASN A 157 -21.58 -21.61 7.11
C ASN A 157 -20.89 -22.55 8.11
N ALA A 158 -19.65 -22.96 7.86
CA ALA A 158 -18.92 -23.91 8.72
C ALA A 158 -18.69 -23.37 10.13
N ASP A 159 -18.87 -24.19 11.15
CA ASP A 159 -18.47 -23.84 12.51
C ASP A 159 -16.95 -23.69 12.59
N VAL A 160 -16.49 -22.64 13.28
CA VAL A 160 -15.06 -22.34 13.48
C VAL A 160 -14.56 -22.77 14.85
N SER A 161 -15.43 -23.26 15.74
CA SER A 161 -15.05 -23.78 17.06
C SER A 161 -13.96 -24.87 17.04
N PRO A 162 -13.81 -25.71 15.99
CA PRO A 162 -12.72 -26.69 15.94
C PRO A 162 -11.32 -26.09 15.75
N LEU A 163 -11.21 -24.80 15.39
CA LEU A 163 -9.92 -24.12 15.24
C LEU A 163 -9.32 -23.84 16.63
N GLN A 164 -8.27 -24.58 16.98
CA GLN A 164 -7.66 -24.58 18.31
C GLN A 164 -6.13 -24.56 18.26
N ALA A 165 -5.52 -24.82 17.10
CA ALA A 165 -4.08 -24.78 16.98
C ALA A 165 -3.56 -23.35 17.18
N HIS A 166 -2.38 -23.20 17.79
CA HIS A 166 -1.82 -21.88 18.06
C HIS A 166 -1.66 -21.03 16.79
N SER A 167 -1.26 -21.67 15.68
CA SER A 167 -1.14 -21.03 14.36
C SER A 167 -2.49 -20.62 13.76
N GLU A 168 -3.56 -21.35 14.01
CA GLU A 168 -4.93 -20.98 13.61
C GLU A 168 -5.41 -19.76 14.37
N LEU A 169 -5.22 -19.76 15.70
CA LEU A 169 -5.60 -18.65 16.57
C LEU A 169 -4.83 -17.36 16.24
N ALA A 170 -3.53 -17.49 15.96
CA ALA A 170 -2.70 -16.36 15.52
C ALA A 170 -3.23 -15.74 14.21
N LEU A 171 -3.56 -16.57 13.22
CA LEU A 171 -4.10 -16.08 11.95
C LEU A 171 -5.50 -15.46 12.12
N LEU A 172 -6.37 -16.06 12.95
CA LEU A 172 -7.67 -15.48 13.30
C LEU A 172 -7.53 -14.10 13.94
N GLN A 173 -6.60 -13.96 14.89
CA GLN A 173 -6.32 -12.69 15.52
C GLN A 173 -5.83 -11.65 14.49
N ARG A 174 -4.88 -12.02 13.63
CA ARG A 174 -4.38 -11.14 12.56
C ARG A 174 -5.50 -10.61 11.68
N LEU A 175 -6.41 -11.49 11.24
CA LEU A 175 -7.56 -11.10 10.40
C LEU A 175 -8.51 -10.15 11.14
N ALA A 176 -8.73 -10.35 12.44
CA ALA A 176 -9.57 -9.47 13.26
C ALA A 176 -8.98 -8.07 13.44
N GLU A 177 -7.65 -7.91 13.38
CA GLU A 177 -6.96 -6.62 13.47
C GLU A 177 -7.09 -5.75 12.21
N TYR A 178 -7.40 -6.35 11.06
CA TYR A 178 -7.39 -5.67 9.75
C TYR A 178 -8.21 -4.37 9.69
N PRO A 179 -9.47 -4.30 10.18
CA PRO A 179 -10.24 -3.05 10.17
C PRO A 179 -9.56 -1.94 10.97
N GLY A 180 -8.90 -2.29 12.08
CA GLY A 180 -8.12 -1.36 12.89
C GLY A 180 -6.91 -0.81 12.13
N THR A 181 -6.19 -1.67 11.41
CA THR A 181 -5.08 -1.26 10.53
C THR A 181 -5.55 -0.30 9.43
N VAL A 182 -6.70 -0.56 8.81
CA VAL A 182 -7.27 0.33 7.79
C VAL A 182 -7.67 1.69 8.37
N ALA A 183 -8.29 1.70 9.55
CA ALA A 183 -8.62 2.94 10.25
C ALA A 183 -7.36 3.76 10.61
N LEU A 184 -6.32 3.09 11.11
CA LEU A 184 -5.03 3.71 11.43
C LEU A 184 -4.36 4.30 10.18
N ALA A 185 -4.25 3.53 9.11
CA ALA A 185 -3.67 3.97 7.83
C ALA A 185 -4.42 5.18 7.26
N THR A 186 -5.74 5.22 7.42
CA THR A 186 -6.57 6.35 6.98
C THR A 186 -6.34 7.59 7.83
N HIS A 187 -6.38 7.45 9.16
CA HIS A 187 -6.20 8.55 10.10
C HIS A 187 -4.82 9.20 9.96
N GLU A 188 -3.78 8.39 9.82
CA GLU A 188 -2.39 8.86 9.68
C GLU A 188 -2.00 9.20 8.24
N MET A 189 -2.88 8.95 7.25
CA MET A 189 -2.57 9.04 5.83
C MET A 189 -1.29 8.23 5.46
N ALA A 190 -1.20 7.03 6.04
CA ALA A 190 -0.02 6.18 6.08
C ALA A 190 -0.32 4.81 5.45
N PRO A 191 -0.39 4.72 4.10
CA PRO A 191 -0.76 3.48 3.42
C PRO A 191 0.27 2.34 3.59
N HIS A 192 1.50 2.64 4.02
CA HIS A 192 2.52 1.64 4.32
C HIS A 192 2.10 0.68 5.45
N HIS A 193 1.22 1.10 6.36
CA HIS A 193 0.65 0.22 7.39
C HIS A 193 -0.09 -0.98 6.77
N ILE A 194 -0.80 -0.77 5.65
CA ILE A 194 -1.48 -1.86 4.94
C ILE A 194 -0.47 -2.81 4.31
N ALA A 195 0.61 -2.28 3.72
CA ALA A 195 1.66 -3.10 3.13
C ALA A 195 2.34 -4.00 4.19
N PHE A 196 2.71 -3.42 5.33
CA PHE A 196 3.29 -4.19 6.43
C PHE A 196 2.34 -5.27 6.95
N TRP A 197 1.09 -4.89 7.20
CA TRP A 197 0.08 -5.83 7.66
C TRP A 197 -0.17 -6.98 6.66
N LEU A 198 -0.18 -6.71 5.35
CA LEU A 198 -0.35 -7.74 4.32
C LEU A 198 0.81 -8.74 4.34
N ARG A 199 2.05 -8.26 4.50
CA ARG A 199 3.23 -9.12 4.61
C ARG A 199 3.13 -10.02 5.84
N ASP A 200 2.76 -9.46 6.99
CA ASP A 200 2.60 -10.20 8.23
C ASP A 200 1.47 -11.23 8.12
N CYS A 201 0.33 -10.85 7.54
CA CYS A 201 -0.78 -11.77 7.28
C CYS A 201 -0.41 -12.92 6.35
N ALA A 202 0.38 -12.66 5.29
CA ALA A 202 0.90 -13.71 4.43
C ALA A 202 1.84 -14.64 5.21
N SER A 203 2.67 -14.09 6.10
CA SER A 203 3.58 -14.86 6.96
C SER A 203 2.85 -15.76 7.95
N ASP A 204 1.82 -15.23 8.62
CA ASP A 204 0.95 -15.99 9.53
C ASP A 204 0.23 -17.12 8.77
N PHE A 205 -0.25 -16.83 7.54
CA PHE A 205 -0.83 -17.86 6.66
C PHE A 205 0.18 -18.95 6.29
N HIS A 206 1.39 -18.58 5.85
CA HIS A 206 2.40 -19.57 5.49
C HIS A 206 2.81 -20.44 6.68
N THR A 207 2.94 -19.85 7.86
CA THR A 207 3.23 -20.55 9.12
C THR A 207 2.12 -21.56 9.44
N TRP A 208 0.86 -21.11 9.42
CA TRP A 208 -0.29 -22.00 9.64
C TRP A 208 -0.38 -23.10 8.58
N TYR A 209 -0.25 -22.78 7.30
CA TYR A 209 -0.34 -23.74 6.20
C TYR A 209 0.73 -24.84 6.28
N ASN A 210 1.95 -24.49 6.74
CA ASN A 210 3.04 -25.45 6.88
C ASN A 210 2.88 -26.33 8.14
N ALA A 211 2.27 -25.81 9.20
CA ALA A 211 2.05 -26.55 10.44
C ALA A 211 0.81 -27.44 10.40
N GLU A 212 -0.28 -26.97 9.77
CA GLU A 212 -1.61 -27.56 9.86
C GLU A 212 -2.15 -27.98 8.48
N ARG A 213 -2.41 -29.27 8.32
CA ARG A 213 -3.02 -29.79 7.09
C ARG A 213 -4.47 -29.32 6.97
N ILE A 214 -4.82 -28.60 5.90
CA ILE A 214 -6.20 -28.13 5.67
C ILE A 214 -7.14 -29.29 5.28
N LEU A 215 -6.69 -30.16 4.37
CA LEU A 215 -7.50 -31.28 3.85
C LEU A 215 -7.31 -32.52 4.73
N VAL A 216 -8.13 -32.62 5.78
CA VAL A 216 -8.16 -33.74 6.75
C VAL A 216 -9.46 -34.55 6.66
N ASP A 217 -9.46 -35.72 7.28
CA ASP A 217 -10.61 -36.64 7.27
C ASP A 217 -11.78 -36.15 8.13
N ASP A 218 -11.50 -35.41 9.21
CA ASP A 218 -12.55 -34.75 10.01
C ASP A 218 -13.20 -33.64 9.18
N GLU A 219 -14.45 -33.86 8.79
CA GLU A 219 -15.23 -32.94 7.96
C GLU A 219 -15.44 -31.58 8.62
N SER A 220 -15.67 -31.55 9.94
CA SER A 220 -15.93 -30.32 10.69
C SER A 220 -14.67 -29.46 10.72
N LEU A 221 -13.54 -30.05 11.10
CA LEU A 221 -12.25 -29.36 11.14
C LEU A 221 -11.80 -28.91 9.75
N LYS A 222 -11.96 -29.77 8.72
CA LYS A 222 -11.66 -29.42 7.34
C LYS A 222 -12.46 -28.19 6.89
N LEU A 223 -13.77 -28.18 7.11
CA LEU A 223 -14.62 -27.04 6.73
C LEU A 223 -14.26 -25.76 7.51
N ALA A 224 -13.94 -25.88 8.80
CA ALA A 224 -13.45 -24.77 9.62
C ALA A 224 -12.14 -24.16 9.06
N ARG A 225 -11.17 -25.00 8.72
CA ARG A 225 -9.88 -24.59 8.12
C ARG A 225 -10.07 -23.97 6.74
N LEU A 226 -10.98 -24.51 5.93
CA LEU A 226 -11.32 -23.92 4.63
C LEU A 226 -11.99 -22.55 4.78
N ARG A 227 -12.81 -22.36 5.82
CA ARG A 227 -13.42 -21.07 6.12
C ARG A 227 -12.37 -20.04 6.53
N LEU A 228 -11.40 -20.44 7.36
CA LEU A 228 -10.25 -19.60 7.71
C LEU A 228 -9.46 -19.21 6.45
N ALA A 229 -9.10 -20.17 5.59
CA ALA A 229 -8.41 -19.89 4.33
C ALA A 229 -9.21 -18.93 3.44
N HIS A 230 -10.52 -19.15 3.28
CA HIS A 230 -11.38 -18.28 2.49
C HIS A 230 -11.41 -16.84 3.05
N ALA A 231 -11.49 -16.67 4.37
CA ALA A 231 -11.40 -15.35 4.99
C ALA A 231 -10.03 -14.68 4.74
N THR A 232 -8.93 -15.42 4.89
CA THR A 232 -7.58 -14.92 4.58
C THR A 232 -7.48 -14.46 3.12
N ARG A 233 -7.96 -15.25 2.16
CA ARG A 233 -8.00 -14.88 0.74
C ARG A 233 -8.70 -13.55 0.53
N GLN A 234 -9.89 -13.39 1.12
CA GLN A 234 -10.69 -12.18 0.97
C GLN A 234 -9.96 -10.96 1.53
N VAL A 235 -9.36 -11.07 2.71
CA VAL A 235 -8.67 -9.93 3.34
C VAL A 235 -7.39 -9.57 2.60
N LEU A 236 -6.61 -10.55 2.13
CA LEU A 236 -5.44 -10.30 1.28
C LEU A 236 -5.84 -9.58 -0.02
N ALA A 237 -6.91 -10.03 -0.69
CA ALA A 237 -7.42 -9.39 -1.89
C ALA A 237 -7.86 -7.94 -1.63
N ASN A 238 -8.60 -7.70 -0.55
CA ASN A 238 -9.04 -6.36 -0.16
C ASN A 238 -7.86 -5.43 0.12
N GLY A 239 -6.85 -5.89 0.86
CA GLY A 239 -5.68 -5.08 1.17
C GLY A 239 -4.83 -4.77 -0.07
N LEU A 240 -4.63 -5.74 -0.96
CA LEU A 240 -3.93 -5.53 -2.23
C LEU A 240 -4.66 -4.50 -3.11
N ASP A 241 -5.99 -4.59 -3.18
CA ASP A 241 -6.83 -3.63 -3.93
C ASP A 241 -6.71 -2.20 -3.38
N LEU A 242 -6.70 -2.03 -2.05
CA LEU A 242 -6.45 -0.71 -1.42
C LEU A 242 -5.09 -0.10 -1.82
N LEU A 243 -4.08 -0.94 -2.09
CA LEU A 243 -2.78 -0.50 -2.58
C LEU A 243 -2.71 -0.35 -4.11
N GLY A 244 -3.77 -0.73 -4.81
CA GLY A 244 -3.83 -0.79 -6.27
C GLY A 244 -2.89 -1.84 -6.87
N VAL A 245 -2.62 -2.91 -6.12
CA VAL A 245 -1.80 -4.08 -6.48
C VAL A 245 -2.72 -5.26 -6.80
N SER A 246 -2.41 -6.05 -7.82
CA SER A 246 -3.27 -7.19 -8.17
C SER A 246 -3.21 -8.33 -7.14
N ALA A 247 -4.31 -9.07 -7.03
CA ALA A 247 -4.42 -10.30 -6.22
C ALA A 247 -4.64 -11.50 -7.15
N PRO A 248 -3.57 -12.07 -7.76
CA PRO A 248 -3.71 -13.13 -8.75
C PRO A 248 -4.28 -14.40 -8.10
N GLU A 249 -5.18 -15.07 -8.82
CA GLU A 249 -5.70 -16.38 -8.39
C GLU A 249 -4.76 -17.54 -8.71
N ARG A 250 -3.74 -17.30 -9.55
CA ARG A 250 -2.72 -18.25 -10.00
C ARG A 250 -1.39 -17.53 -10.23
N MET A 251 -0.26 -18.13 -9.83
CA MET A 251 1.10 -17.60 -10.00
C MET A 251 2.07 -18.69 -10.44
#